data_AF-A0A949WM31-F1
#
_entry.id   AF-A0A949WM31-F1
#
_cell.length_a   1.000
_cell.length_b   1.000
_cell.length_c   1.000
_cell.angle_alpha   90.00
_cell.angle_beta   90.00
_cell.angle_gamma   90.00
#
_symmetry.space_group_name_H-M   'P 1'
#
loop_
_entity.id
_entity.type
_entity.pdbx_description
1 polymer ?
#
loop_
_entity_poly.entity_id
_entity_poly.type
_entity_poly.pdbx_seq_one_letter_code
_entity_poly.pdbx_strand_id
1 'polypeptide(L)'
;MNNITNKSNLIKFSALAFTKLMLGLYVSLGMLPTEKASANNTPSMYINSNAIPVSFETCKSRANKAANLFFNSGQKPVGDGNVYFVILQTASTAGFIQCSRHPRGSSYVVGTSAYWLQDGNEAQSLRTRMAKVMLGRI
;
A
#
# COMPACT_ATOMS: atom_id res chain seq x y z
N MET A 1 -80.17 13.57 -6.08
CA MET A 1 -79.14 12.94 -5.22
C MET A 1 -78.94 11.53 -5.73
N ASN A 2 -77.77 10.98 -6.09
CA ASN A 2 -76.41 11.48 -6.11
C ASN A 2 -75.64 10.78 -7.24
N ASN A 3 -74.67 11.54 -7.73
CA ASN A 3 -73.70 11.26 -8.77
C ASN A 3 -72.73 10.14 -8.33
N ILE A 4 -72.69 9.02 -9.06
CA ILE A 4 -71.65 7.98 -8.90
C ILE A 4 -70.93 7.86 -10.24
N THR A 5 -70.16 8.90 -10.57
CA THR A 5 -69.11 8.80 -11.58
C THR A 5 -67.76 8.64 -10.89
N ASN A 6 -67.01 7.65 -11.36
CA ASN A 6 -65.57 7.81 -11.62
C ASN A 6 -64.63 7.83 -10.39
N LYS A 7 -64.50 6.70 -9.68
CA LYS A 7 -63.39 6.47 -8.71
C LYS A 7 -62.33 5.46 -9.18
N SER A 8 -62.56 4.73 -10.26
CA SER A 8 -61.70 3.61 -10.70
C SER A 8 -60.49 4.02 -11.55
N ASN A 9 -60.46 5.24 -12.09
CA ASN A 9 -59.36 5.71 -12.94
C ASN A 9 -58.28 6.50 -12.19
N LEU A 10 -58.56 7.05 -11.00
CA LEU A 10 -57.60 7.89 -10.26
C LEU A 10 -56.46 7.08 -9.60
N ILE A 11 -56.74 5.82 -9.24
CA ILE A 11 -55.78 4.96 -8.50
C ILE A 11 -54.76 4.30 -9.44
N LYS A 12 -55.09 4.13 -10.73
CA LYS A 12 -54.17 3.52 -11.71
C LYS A 12 -53.06 4.47 -12.19
N PHE A 13 -53.30 5.78 -12.14
CA PHE A 13 -52.32 6.77 -12.57
C PHE A 13 -51.17 6.97 -11.55
N SER A 14 -51.39 6.70 -10.27
CA SER A 14 -50.37 6.91 -9.22
C SER A 14 -49.32 5.78 -9.16
N ALA A 15 -49.71 4.53 -9.42
CA ALA A 15 -48.79 3.38 -9.38
C ALA A 15 -47.76 3.39 -10.53
N LEU A 16 -48.16 3.87 -11.71
CA LEU A 16 -47.32 4.00 -12.91
C LEU A 16 -46.29 5.14 -12.78
N ALA A 17 -46.65 6.21 -12.07
CA ALA A 17 -45.74 7.31 -11.76
C ALA A 17 -44.66 6.87 -10.75
N PHE A 18 -45.06 6.13 -9.70
CA PHE A 18 -44.14 5.65 -8.67
C PHE A 18 -43.09 4.66 -9.20
N THR A 19 -43.49 3.74 -10.07
CA THR A 19 -42.56 2.76 -10.67
C THR A 19 -41.52 3.43 -11.57
N LYS A 20 -41.91 4.44 -12.37
CA LYS A 20 -40.96 5.22 -13.18
C LYS A 20 -40.00 6.04 -12.32
N LEU A 21 -40.46 6.57 -11.19
CA LEU A 21 -39.64 7.36 -10.27
C LEU A 21 -38.60 6.48 -9.54
N MET A 22 -38.99 5.27 -9.14
CA MET A 22 -38.07 4.30 -8.55
C MET A 22 -37.01 3.84 -9.55
N LEU A 23 -37.38 3.49 -10.79
CA LEU A 23 -36.41 3.11 -11.83
C LEU A 23 -35.41 4.24 -12.15
N GLY A 24 -35.87 5.51 -12.20
CA GLY A 24 -34.97 6.66 -12.38
C GLY A 24 -33.99 6.86 -11.21
N LEU A 25 -34.40 6.52 -9.98
CA LEU A 25 -33.54 6.58 -8.80
C LEU A 25 -32.47 5.47 -8.84
N TYR A 26 -32.83 4.26 -9.26
CA TYR A 26 -31.87 3.14 -9.38
C TYR A 26 -30.77 3.41 -10.42
N VAL A 27 -31.11 4.04 -11.55
CA VAL A 27 -30.12 4.38 -12.59
C VAL A 27 -29.19 5.50 -12.14
N SER A 28 -29.68 6.48 -11.37
CA SER A 28 -28.86 7.58 -10.86
C SER A 28 -27.95 7.17 -9.69
N LEU A 29 -28.34 6.18 -8.88
CA LEU A 29 -27.46 5.60 -7.84
C LEU A 29 -26.35 4.70 -8.41
N GLY A 30 -26.54 4.11 -9.60
CA GLY A 30 -25.49 3.34 -10.29
C GLY A 30 -24.40 4.20 -10.95
N MET A 31 -24.61 5.51 -11.06
CA MET A 31 -23.66 6.48 -11.61
C MET A 31 -22.99 7.36 -10.53
N LEU A 32 -23.28 7.13 -9.26
CA LEU A 32 -22.43 7.66 -8.20
C LEU A 32 -21.04 7.07 -8.43
N PRO A 33 -19.99 7.89 -8.63
CA PRO A 33 -18.65 7.36 -8.52
C PRO A 33 -18.60 6.71 -7.14
N THR A 34 -18.33 5.41 -7.10
CA THR A 34 -17.76 4.81 -5.91
C THR A 34 -16.43 5.53 -5.72
N GLU A 35 -16.48 6.71 -5.11
CA GLU A 35 -15.35 7.27 -4.41
C GLU A 35 -14.91 6.11 -3.54
N LYS A 36 -13.75 5.56 -3.87
CA LYS A 36 -13.12 4.53 -3.06
C LYS A 36 -13.16 5.11 -1.66
N ALA A 37 -14.09 4.61 -0.83
CA ALA A 37 -14.16 4.98 0.55
C ALA A 37 -12.74 4.75 1.03
N SER A 38 -12.08 5.84 1.42
CA SER A 38 -10.72 5.79 1.94
C SER A 38 -10.82 4.94 3.19
N ALA A 39 -10.68 3.62 3.01
CA ALA A 39 -10.38 2.70 4.06
C ALA A 39 -9.27 3.39 4.84
N ASN A 40 -9.45 3.47 6.14
CA ASN A 40 -8.47 4.02 7.05
C ASN A 40 -7.15 3.26 6.79
N ASN A 41 -6.30 3.79 5.90
CA ASN A 41 -5.21 3.02 5.31
C ASN A 41 -4.11 2.95 6.35
N THR A 42 -4.21 1.93 7.20
CA THR A 42 -3.11 1.59 8.09
C THR A 42 -1.96 1.19 7.15
N PRO A 43 -0.80 1.87 7.20
CA PRO A 43 0.30 1.55 6.32
C PRO A 43 0.65 0.06 6.46
N SER A 44 0.69 -0.66 5.34
CA SER A 44 1.15 -2.06 5.37
C SER A 44 2.67 -2.05 5.50
N MET A 45 3.22 -2.72 6.51
CA MET A 45 4.66 -2.78 6.77
C MET A 45 5.17 -4.22 6.64
N TYR A 46 6.25 -4.41 5.89
CA TYR A 46 6.88 -5.70 5.66
C TYR A 46 8.34 -5.64 6.11
N ILE A 47 8.74 -6.52 7.04
CA ILE A 47 10.09 -6.54 7.61
C ILE A 47 10.71 -7.92 7.40
N ASN A 48 12.01 -7.96 7.10
CA ASN A 48 12.82 -9.17 7.11
C ASN A 48 14.16 -8.88 7.77
N SER A 49 14.55 -9.72 8.72
CA SER A 49 15.86 -9.67 9.36
C SER A 49 16.60 -10.99 9.18
N ASN A 50 17.91 -10.91 9.03
CA ASN A 50 18.76 -12.10 8.97
C ASN A 50 20.19 -11.81 9.45
N ALA A 51 20.83 -12.82 10.02
CA ALA A 51 22.26 -12.83 10.26
C ALA A 51 22.99 -13.32 8.99
N ILE A 52 24.08 -12.66 8.62
CA ILE A 52 24.88 -12.98 7.45
C ILE A 52 26.36 -13.07 7.83
N PRO A 53 27.08 -14.10 7.35
CA PRO A 53 28.49 -14.32 7.69
C PRO A 53 29.41 -13.42 6.84
N VAL A 54 29.18 -12.11 6.90
CA VAL A 54 30.00 -11.10 6.20
C VAL A 54 30.39 -9.99 7.17
N SER A 55 31.47 -9.27 6.84
CA SER A 55 31.92 -8.12 7.63
C SER A 55 30.89 -6.99 7.61
N PHE A 56 30.94 -6.12 8.62
CA PHE A 56 30.07 -4.95 8.70
C PHE A 56 30.24 -4.03 7.48
N GLU A 57 31.47 -3.89 6.97
CA GLU A 57 31.76 -3.14 5.74
C GLU A 57 31.09 -3.76 4.51
N THR A 58 31.13 -5.08 4.37
CA THR A 58 30.42 -5.78 3.29
C THR A 58 28.90 -5.62 3.42
N CYS A 59 28.36 -5.65 4.63
CA CYS A 59 26.94 -5.39 4.88
C CYS A 59 26.56 -3.98 4.39
N LYS A 60 27.33 -2.95 4.80
CA LYS A 60 27.12 -1.56 4.36
C LYS A 60 27.20 -1.41 2.85
N SER A 61 28.18 -2.05 2.20
CA SER A 61 28.32 -2.02 0.74
C SER A 61 27.09 -2.62 0.04
N ARG A 62 26.57 -3.76 0.52
CA ARG A 62 25.35 -4.37 -0.01
C ARG A 62 24.11 -3.50 0.22
N ALA A 63 24.01 -2.87 1.39
CA ALA A 63 22.91 -1.96 1.70
C ALA A 63 22.91 -0.73 0.76
N ASN A 64 24.07 -0.11 0.52
CA ASN A 64 24.22 0.95 -0.47
C ASN A 64 23.84 0.48 -1.88
N LYS A 65 24.30 -0.71 -2.29
CA LYS A 65 23.95 -1.27 -3.61
C LYS A 65 22.44 -1.48 -3.74
N ALA A 66 21.79 -2.04 -2.73
CA ALA A 66 20.34 -2.23 -2.73
C ALA A 66 19.60 -0.89 -2.80
N ALA A 67 20.03 0.11 -2.04
CA ALA A 67 19.46 1.45 -2.07
C ALA A 67 19.56 2.08 -3.46
N ASN A 68 20.74 2.04 -4.08
CA ASN A 68 20.96 2.60 -5.42
C ASN A 68 20.21 1.85 -6.53
N LEU A 69 19.97 0.54 -6.37
CA LEU A 69 19.27 -0.26 -7.38
C LEU A 69 17.76 -0.02 -7.40
N PHE A 70 17.18 0.36 -6.26
CA PHE A 70 15.73 0.35 -6.10
C PHE A 70 15.14 1.71 -5.73
N PHE A 71 15.95 2.75 -5.50
CA PHE A 71 15.47 4.06 -5.09
C PHE A 71 16.34 5.21 -5.65
N ASN A 72 15.70 6.35 -5.95
CA ASN A 72 16.31 7.49 -6.67
C ASN A 72 17.02 8.53 -5.79
N SER A 73 17.03 8.40 -4.46
CA SER A 73 17.71 9.39 -3.58
C SER A 73 18.26 8.73 -2.32
N GLY A 74 19.58 8.72 -2.22
CA GLY A 74 20.31 8.23 -1.05
C GLY A 74 20.21 9.23 0.09
N GLN A 75 19.38 8.94 1.10
CA GLN A 75 19.59 9.60 2.39
C GLN A 75 20.94 9.17 2.97
N LYS A 76 21.59 10.14 3.62
CA LYS A 76 22.89 9.96 4.24
C LYS A 76 22.81 8.83 5.29
N PRO A 77 23.83 7.98 5.37
CA PRO A 77 23.86 6.95 6.38
C PRO A 77 23.80 7.56 7.77
N VAL A 78 22.75 7.21 8.52
CA VAL A 78 22.62 7.58 9.93
C VAL A 78 23.07 6.37 10.74
N GLY A 79 24.08 6.54 11.57
CA GLY A 79 24.67 5.41 12.27
C GLY A 79 25.94 5.75 13.04
N ASP A 80 25.88 5.55 14.36
CA ASP A 80 27.08 5.41 15.18
C ASP A 80 27.69 4.02 14.92
N GLY A 81 29.01 3.85 15.06
CA GLY A 81 29.90 2.88 14.39
C GLY A 81 29.56 1.37 14.38
N ASN A 82 28.40 0.96 14.92
CA ASN A 82 27.86 -0.39 14.92
C ASN A 82 26.52 -0.56 14.18
N VAL A 83 25.88 0.53 13.73
CA VAL A 83 24.62 0.48 12.98
C VAL A 83 24.71 1.36 11.74
N TYR A 84 24.14 0.92 10.62
CA TYR A 84 24.09 1.69 9.39
C TYR A 84 22.67 1.64 8.85
N PHE A 85 22.05 2.82 8.64
CA PHE A 85 20.70 2.94 8.11
C PHE A 85 20.68 3.63 6.75
N VAL A 86 19.83 3.12 5.86
CA VAL A 86 19.37 3.84 4.68
C VAL A 86 17.85 3.93 4.75
N ILE A 87 17.29 5.13 4.62
CA ILE A 87 15.85 5.39 4.55
C ILE A 87 15.54 5.90 3.14
N LEU A 88 14.48 5.39 2.54
CA LEU A 88 14.18 5.52 1.12
C LEU A 88 12.68 5.72 0.93
N GLN A 89 12.27 6.53 -0.06
CA GLN A 89 10.87 6.87 -0.27
C GLN A 89 10.56 6.99 -1.77
N THR A 90 9.49 6.34 -2.22
CA THR A 90 8.81 6.58 -3.50
C THR A 90 7.50 7.37 -3.25
N ALA A 91 6.71 7.63 -4.28
CA ALA A 91 5.42 8.29 -4.13
C ALA A 91 4.43 7.50 -3.24
N SER A 92 4.56 6.18 -3.18
CA SER A 92 3.62 5.28 -2.48
C SER A 92 4.25 4.36 -1.44
N THR A 93 5.58 4.14 -1.51
CA THR A 93 6.29 3.13 -0.73
C THR A 93 7.50 3.73 -0.04
N ALA A 94 7.63 3.57 1.28
CA ALA A 94 8.86 3.85 2.00
C ALA A 94 9.64 2.55 2.24
N GLY A 95 10.95 2.65 2.41
CA GLY A 95 11.83 1.52 2.65
C GLY A 95 12.99 1.87 3.56
N PHE A 96 13.54 0.87 4.22
CA PHE A 96 14.79 1.02 4.95
C PHE A 96 15.64 -0.24 4.90
N ILE A 97 16.95 -0.04 5.04
CA ILE A 97 17.92 -1.11 5.26
C ILE A 97 18.80 -0.73 6.44
N GLN A 98 18.82 -1.60 7.44
CA GLN A 98 19.70 -1.51 8.60
C GLN A 98 20.76 -2.61 8.51
N CYS A 99 22.01 -2.27 8.76
CA CYS A 99 23.07 -3.23 9.08
C CYS A 99 23.48 -3.05 10.54
N SER A 100 23.76 -4.15 11.23
CA SER A 100 24.31 -4.14 12.59
C SER A 100 25.46 -5.12 12.71
N ARG A 101 26.49 -4.76 13.48
CA ARG A 101 27.63 -5.64 13.77
C ARG A 101 27.18 -6.80 14.66
N HIS A 102 27.61 -8.03 14.34
CA HIS A 102 27.31 -9.23 15.12
C HIS A 102 28.61 -10.01 15.40
N PRO A 103 28.76 -10.71 16.56
CA PRO A 103 30.00 -11.42 16.88
C PRO A 103 30.47 -12.44 15.82
N ARG A 104 29.53 -12.96 15.02
CA ARG A 104 29.77 -13.95 13.95
C ARG A 104 29.66 -13.36 12.53
N GLY A 105 29.72 -12.04 12.39
CA GLY A 105 29.58 -11.35 11.10
C GLY A 105 28.75 -10.08 11.21
N SER A 106 27.62 -10.04 10.51
CA SER A 106 26.69 -8.91 10.55
C SER A 106 25.25 -9.42 10.58
N SER A 107 24.33 -8.58 11.01
CA SER A 107 22.90 -8.77 10.75
C SER A 107 22.38 -7.63 9.90
N TYR A 108 21.31 -7.88 9.16
CA TYR A 108 20.58 -6.83 8.49
C TYR A 108 19.10 -6.89 8.84
N VAL A 109 18.44 -5.74 8.72
CA VAL A 109 16.98 -5.62 8.69
C VAL A 109 16.62 -4.85 7.43
N VAL A 110 15.70 -5.38 6.63
CA VAL A 110 15.11 -4.70 5.49
C VAL A 110 13.63 -4.51 5.78
N GLY A 111 13.14 -3.28 5.67
CA GLY A 111 11.73 -2.99 5.77
C GLY A 111 11.21 -2.19 4.58
N THR A 112 9.94 -2.37 4.27
CA THR A 112 9.18 -1.54 3.34
C THR A 112 7.80 -1.26 3.91
N SER A 113 7.25 -0.09 3.62
CA SER A 113 5.84 0.20 3.89
C SER A 113 5.16 0.78 2.66
N ALA A 114 3.90 0.41 2.44
CA ALA A 114 3.05 1.03 1.43
C ALA A 114 1.91 1.80 2.10
N TYR A 115 1.66 3.02 1.62
CA TYR A 115 0.59 3.88 2.14
C TYR A 115 -0.80 3.39 1.71
N TRP A 116 -0.90 2.78 0.53
CA TRP A 116 -2.16 2.23 0.01
C TRP A 116 -2.09 0.70 -0.07
N LEU A 117 -3.21 0.03 0.25
CA LEU A 117 -3.32 -1.44 0.20
C LEU A 117 -2.99 -2.02 -1.20
N GLN A 118 -3.38 -1.30 -2.27
CA GLN A 118 -3.09 -1.68 -3.65
C GLN A 118 -1.59 -1.75 -3.95
N ASP A 119 -0.76 -1.01 -3.20
CA ASP A 119 0.69 -0.96 -3.36
C ASP A 119 1.42 -1.98 -2.44
N GLY A 120 0.68 -2.74 -1.62
CA GLY A 120 1.25 -3.73 -0.69
C GLY A 120 2.07 -4.83 -1.40
N ASN A 121 1.64 -5.25 -2.59
CA ASN A 121 2.37 -6.21 -3.42
C ASN A 121 3.71 -5.64 -3.91
N GLU A 122 3.74 -4.34 -4.23
CA GLU A 122 4.96 -3.65 -4.64
C GLU A 122 5.94 -3.57 -3.46
N ALA A 123 5.48 -3.12 -2.29
CA ALA A 123 6.29 -3.07 -1.08
C ALA A 123 6.87 -4.45 -0.72
N GLN A 124 6.06 -5.51 -0.75
CA GLN A 124 6.53 -6.86 -0.47
C GLN A 124 7.55 -7.36 -1.50
N SER A 125 7.34 -7.07 -2.79
CA SER A 125 8.29 -7.40 -3.87
C SER A 125 9.61 -6.67 -3.68
N LEU A 126 9.55 -5.37 -3.37
CA LEU A 126 10.70 -4.51 -3.11
C LEU A 126 11.52 -5.02 -1.92
N ARG A 127 10.86 -5.36 -0.80
CA ARG A 127 11.50 -6.00 0.37
C ARG A 127 12.23 -7.28 -0.03
N THR A 128 11.60 -8.13 -0.83
CA THR A 128 12.17 -9.41 -1.26
C THR A 128 13.42 -9.20 -2.12
N ARG A 129 13.36 -8.25 -3.07
CA ARG A 129 14.49 -7.89 -3.94
C ARG A 129 15.65 -7.30 -3.13
N MET A 130 15.37 -6.40 -2.20
CA MET A 130 16.37 -5.86 -1.28
C MET A 130 17.03 -6.95 -0.43
N ALA A 131 16.25 -7.87 0.15
CA ALA A 131 16.79 -8.99 0.91
C ALA A 131 17.71 -9.89 0.07
N LYS A 132 17.39 -10.12 -1.22
CA LYS A 132 18.26 -10.86 -2.14
C LYS A 132 19.61 -10.17 -2.34
N VAL A 133 19.63 -8.85 -2.50
CA VAL A 133 20.88 -8.07 -2.58
C VAL A 133 21.69 -8.22 -1.28
N MET A 134 21.05 -8.14 -0.12
CA MET A 134 21.71 -8.32 1.18
C MET A 134 22.32 -9.71 1.35
N LEU A 135 21.67 -10.73 0.78
CA LEU A 135 22.18 -12.11 0.76
C LEU A 135 23.24 -12.35 -0.34
N GLY A 136 23.53 -11.37 -1.20
CA GLY A 136 24.47 -11.52 -2.32
C GLY A 136 23.93 -12.38 -3.47
N ARG A 137 22.59 -12.46 -3.63
CA ARG A 137 21.89 -13.27 -4.63
C ARG A 137 21.26 -12.39 -5.72
N ILE A 138 22.09 -11.66 -6.46
CA ILE A 138 21.67 -10.84 -7.61
C ILE A 138 21.87 -11.64 -8.89
#